data_AF-A0A535ZLT0-F1
#
_entry.id   AF-A0A535ZLT0-F1
#
_cell.length_a   1.000
_cell.length_b   1.000
_cell.length_c   1.000
_cell.angle_alpha   90.00
_cell.angle_beta   90.00
_cell.angle_gamma   90.00
#
_symmetry.space_group_name_H-M   'P 1'
#
loop_
_entity.id
_entity.type
_entity.pdbx_description
1 polymer ?
#
loop_
_entity_poly.entity_id
_entity_poly.type
_entity_poly.pdbx_seq_one_letter_code
_entity_poly.pdbx_strand_id
1 'polypeptide(L)'
;MAALKRFRLPTSPVEGSLEGRAFVFSGFAVAVLAVVMYGQDYVVPAIGLGATAIGHVVSYRERAQKRGKRRQVLLACLVFATLAYFLADSVGAFFGGVLPQANFAILLVAVTSFDLKTRRNCYSSLWISLAILYLAAVYAWDYPFGILVALWSICLAGFWAASHLQRMDARLGVPVPAVAVALGGALLLGVAAFVFIPQPSIDPNGPVLVSLPNYVGFKGELENPALPLVQLTGDPSGATGSLDLHFRGRLGDAPVMYVRTGAPAYWRGLVF
;
A
#
# COMPACT_ATOMS: atom_id res chain seq x y z
N MET A 1 -26.22 -35.34 -7.03
CA MET A 1 -25.38 -35.04 -5.85
C MET A 1 -23.89 -35.39 -5.98
N ALA A 2 -23.46 -36.28 -6.89
CA ALA A 2 -22.04 -36.66 -7.04
C ALA A 2 -21.15 -35.57 -7.69
N ALA A 3 -21.70 -34.71 -8.56
CA ALA A 3 -20.94 -33.69 -9.28
C ALA A 3 -20.40 -32.54 -8.38
N LEU A 4 -21.10 -32.21 -7.28
CA LEU A 4 -20.70 -31.15 -6.34
C LEU A 4 -19.48 -31.49 -5.47
N LYS A 5 -19.14 -32.78 -5.33
CA LYS A 5 -17.92 -33.19 -4.59
C LYS A 5 -16.65 -32.99 -5.39
N ARG A 6 -16.73 -32.90 -6.73
CA ARG A 6 -15.56 -32.85 -7.63
C ARG A 6 -14.80 -31.51 -7.59
N PHE A 7 -15.43 -30.44 -7.10
CA PHE A 7 -14.83 -29.12 -6.95
C PHE A 7 -14.40 -28.76 -5.52
N ARG A 8 -14.45 -29.71 -4.58
CA ARG A 8 -13.94 -29.46 -3.23
C ARG A 8 -12.42 -29.57 -3.23
N LEU A 9 -11.76 -28.41 -3.23
CA LEU A 9 -10.34 -28.32 -2.95
C LEU A 9 -10.02 -29.05 -1.62
N PRO A 10 -8.90 -29.78 -1.54
CA PRO A 10 -8.48 -30.43 -0.31
C PRO A 10 -8.34 -29.41 0.82
N THR A 11 -8.68 -29.82 2.05
CA THR A 11 -8.55 -28.96 3.22
C THR A 11 -7.09 -28.58 3.42
N SER A 12 -6.80 -27.28 3.40
CA SER A 12 -5.44 -26.78 3.66
C SER A 12 -4.95 -27.27 5.02
N PRO A 13 -3.71 -27.76 5.13
CA PRO A 13 -3.15 -28.15 6.41
C PRO A 13 -3.05 -26.95 7.37
N VAL A 14 -3.10 -27.24 8.66
CA VAL A 14 -2.89 -26.27 9.74
C VAL A 14 -1.43 -25.81 9.71
N GLU A 15 -1.21 -24.50 9.82
CA GLU A 15 0.14 -23.94 9.86
C GLU A 15 0.70 -24.01 11.27
N GLY A 16 1.69 -24.89 11.46
CA GLY A 16 2.29 -25.21 12.75
C GLY A 16 3.67 -24.57 13.00
N SER A 17 4.32 -24.00 11.97
CA SER A 17 5.61 -23.32 12.13
C SER A 17 5.42 -21.94 12.77
N LEU A 18 6.10 -21.72 13.91
CA LEU A 18 6.19 -20.40 14.53
C LEU A 18 6.95 -19.42 13.65
N GLU A 19 8.04 -19.87 13.04
CA GLU A 19 8.89 -19.07 12.15
C GLU A 19 8.10 -18.60 10.92
N GLY A 20 7.33 -19.49 10.30
CA GLY A 20 6.45 -19.13 9.18
C GLY A 20 5.42 -18.07 9.57
N ARG A 21 4.79 -18.20 10.74
CA ARG A 21 3.83 -17.20 11.23
C ARG A 21 4.48 -15.87 11.60
N ALA A 22 5.73 -15.88 12.08
CA ALA A 22 6.50 -14.68 12.35
C ALA A 22 6.75 -13.93 11.04
N PHE A 23 7.17 -14.61 9.96
CA PHE A 23 7.32 -13.99 8.64
C PHE A 23 6.02 -13.37 8.10
N VAL A 24 4.87 -14.05 8.29
CA VAL A 24 3.57 -13.50 7.88
C VAL A 24 3.24 -12.21 8.65
N PHE A 25 3.46 -12.21 9.97
CA PHE A 25 3.26 -11.02 10.79
C PHE A 25 4.22 -9.89 10.40
N SER A 26 5.50 -10.20 10.20
CA SER A 26 6.51 -9.24 9.77
C SER A 26 6.18 -8.64 8.40
N GLY A 27 5.69 -9.42 7.44
CA GLY A 27 5.23 -8.91 6.15
C GLY A 27 4.08 -7.91 6.29
N PHE A 28 3.11 -8.20 7.16
CA PHE A 28 2.06 -7.24 7.51
C PHE A 28 2.62 -5.99 8.21
N ALA A 29 3.53 -6.14 9.17
CA ALA A 29 4.14 -5.02 9.89
C ALA A 29 4.92 -4.08 8.94
N VAL A 30 5.64 -4.62 7.97
CA VAL A 30 6.34 -3.84 6.93
C VAL A 30 5.33 -3.06 6.08
N ALA A 31 4.23 -3.68 5.66
CA ALA A 31 3.19 -2.99 4.90
C ALA A 31 2.51 -1.86 5.71
N VAL A 32 2.24 -2.10 7.00
CA VAL A 32 1.70 -1.09 7.92
C VAL A 32 2.70 0.06 8.11
N LEU A 33 3.99 -0.24 8.28
CA LEU A 33 5.04 0.77 8.37
C LEU A 33 5.10 1.65 7.12
N ALA A 34 4.92 1.07 5.93
CA ALA A 34 4.85 1.82 4.69
C ALA A 34 3.69 2.84 4.69
N VAL A 35 2.52 2.44 5.18
CA VAL A 35 1.36 3.35 5.34
C VAL A 35 1.65 4.45 6.35
N VAL A 36 2.32 4.14 7.46
CA VAL A 36 2.70 5.16 8.45
C VAL A 36 3.66 6.19 7.85
N MET A 37 4.69 5.74 7.14
CA MET A 37 5.73 6.61 6.59
C MET A 37 5.21 7.48 5.43
N TYR A 38 4.48 6.88 4.48
CA TYR A 38 4.09 7.56 3.25
C TYR A 38 2.62 8.02 3.24
N GLY A 39 1.76 7.27 3.92
CA GLY A 39 0.36 7.62 4.11
C GLY A 39 0.11 8.59 5.26
N GLN A 40 1.08 8.80 6.17
CA GLN A 40 0.95 9.73 7.30
C GLN A 40 -0.28 9.47 8.19
N ASP A 41 -0.78 8.22 8.18
CA ASP A 41 -1.78 7.73 9.13
C ASP A 41 -1.08 6.90 10.21
N TYR A 42 -1.45 7.15 11.46
CA TYR A 42 -0.78 6.58 12.63
C TYR A 42 -1.73 5.76 13.50
N VAL A 43 -3.01 6.14 13.55
CA VAL A 43 -3.96 5.60 14.53
C VAL A 43 -4.43 4.22 14.11
N VAL A 44 -4.96 4.11 12.89
CA VAL A 44 -5.45 2.83 12.36
C VAL A 44 -4.30 1.83 12.18
N PRO A 45 -3.14 2.21 11.63
CA PRO A 45 -1.93 1.38 11.62
C PRO A 45 -1.53 0.83 13.00
N ALA A 46 -1.48 1.67 14.04
CA ALA A 46 -1.09 1.24 15.39
C ALA A 46 -2.10 0.24 15.98
N ILE A 47 -3.40 0.54 15.88
CA ILE A 47 -4.47 -0.35 16.36
C ILE A 47 -4.44 -1.67 15.58
N GLY A 48 -4.34 -1.61 14.25
CA GLY A 48 -4.30 -2.76 13.37
C GLY A 48 -3.09 -3.66 13.64
N LEU A 49 -1.90 -3.09 13.86
CA LEU A 49 -0.70 -3.85 14.18
C LEU A 49 -0.83 -4.58 15.53
N GLY A 50 -1.29 -3.87 16.57
CA GLY A 50 -1.50 -4.44 17.90
C GLY A 50 -2.55 -5.56 17.90
N ALA A 51 -3.71 -5.31 17.28
CA ALA A 51 -4.76 -6.31 17.17
C ALA A 51 -4.33 -7.53 16.34
N THR A 52 -3.56 -7.33 15.26
CA THR A 52 -3.01 -8.42 14.45
C THR A 52 -2.01 -9.26 15.23
N ALA A 53 -1.13 -8.64 16.03
CA ALA A 53 -0.18 -9.35 16.88
C ALA A 53 -0.93 -10.26 17.89
N ILE A 54 -1.95 -9.72 18.57
CA ILE A 54 -2.80 -10.50 19.48
C ILE A 54 -3.49 -11.64 18.74
N GLY A 55 -4.06 -11.35 17.56
CA GLY A 55 -4.74 -12.35 16.75
C GLY A 55 -3.83 -13.48 16.29
N HIS A 56 -2.59 -13.20 15.89
CA HIS A 56 -1.57 -14.22 15.59
C HIS A 56 -1.29 -15.13 16.79
N VAL A 57 -1.14 -14.57 17.99
CA VAL A 57 -0.89 -15.33 19.22
C VAL A 57 -2.09 -16.21 19.57
N VAL A 58 -3.30 -15.65 19.59
CA VAL A 58 -4.54 -16.38 19.90
C VAL A 58 -4.79 -17.48 18.87
N SER A 59 -4.63 -17.16 17.59
CA SER A 59 -4.80 -18.11 16.48
C SER A 59 -3.81 -19.27 16.56
N TYR A 60 -2.55 -19.01 16.95
CA TYR A 60 -1.55 -20.06 17.13
C TYR A 60 -1.88 -20.98 18.32
N ARG A 61 -2.32 -20.42 19.44
CA ARG A 61 -2.71 -21.19 20.63
C ARG A 61 -3.91 -22.08 20.37
N GLU A 62 -4.90 -21.58 19.64
CA GLU A 62 -6.16 -22.28 19.35
C GLU A 62 -6.15 -23.04 18.01
N ARG A 63 -4.98 -23.25 17.40
CA ARG A 63 -4.85 -23.83 16.06
C ARG A 63 -5.45 -25.23 15.93
N ALA A 64 -5.41 -26.03 17.00
CA ALA A 64 -5.96 -27.39 17.05
C ALA A 64 -7.47 -27.44 17.39
N GLN A 65 -8.06 -26.32 17.82
CA GLN A 65 -9.44 -26.29 18.29
C GLN A 65 -10.42 -25.88 17.17
N LYS A 66 -11.63 -26.42 17.20
CA LYS A 66 -12.73 -25.97 16.31
C LYS A 66 -13.20 -24.58 16.71
N ARG A 67 -13.64 -23.79 15.73
CA ARG A 67 -14.20 -22.45 15.96
C ARG A 67 -15.50 -22.54 16.77
N GLY A 68 -15.56 -21.82 17.89
CA GLY A 68 -16.80 -21.63 18.65
C GLY A 68 -17.75 -20.65 17.94
N LYS A 69 -19.05 -20.91 18.00
CA LYS A 69 -20.09 -20.06 17.37
C LYS A 69 -20.02 -18.59 17.82
N ARG A 70 -19.83 -18.34 19.12
CA ARG A 70 -19.72 -16.98 19.68
C ARG A 70 -18.60 -16.16 19.03
N ARG A 71 -17.44 -16.77 18.82
CA ARG A 71 -16.30 -16.14 18.17
C ARG A 71 -16.56 -15.86 16.70
N GLN A 72 -17.24 -16.76 15.99
CA GLN A 72 -17.63 -16.52 14.60
C GLN A 72 -18.57 -15.33 14.48
N VAL A 73 -19.56 -15.21 15.37
CA VAL A 73 -20.47 -14.06 15.43
C VAL A 73 -19.69 -12.78 15.72
N LEU A 74 -18.81 -12.78 16.73
CA LEU A 74 -17.97 -11.62 17.06
C LEU A 74 -17.10 -11.18 15.88
N LEU A 75 -16.40 -12.11 15.22
CA LEU A 75 -15.56 -11.80 14.06
C LEU A 75 -16.40 -11.28 12.88
N ALA A 76 -17.57 -11.85 12.63
CA ALA A 76 -18.47 -11.36 11.59
C ALA A 76 -18.93 -9.93 11.90
N CYS A 77 -19.36 -9.65 13.13
CA CYS A 77 -19.71 -8.30 13.57
C CYS A 77 -18.54 -7.32 13.42
N LEU A 78 -17.32 -7.72 13.76
CA LEU A 78 -16.13 -6.89 13.59
C LEU A 78 -15.83 -6.62 12.11
N VAL A 79 -16.01 -7.59 11.22
CA VAL A 79 -15.88 -7.36 9.77
C VAL A 79 -16.91 -6.33 9.29
N PHE A 80 -18.17 -6.45 9.71
CA PHE A 80 -19.19 -5.45 9.38
C PHE A 80 -18.88 -4.07 9.98
N ALA A 81 -18.37 -4.00 11.20
CA ALA A 81 -17.92 -2.74 11.80
C ALA A 81 -16.76 -2.12 11.01
N THR A 82 -15.83 -2.95 10.52
CA THR A 82 -14.71 -2.52 9.67
C THR A 82 -15.22 -1.96 8.33
N LEU A 83 -16.25 -2.59 7.76
CA LEU A 83 -16.89 -2.11 6.53
C LEU A 83 -17.65 -0.80 6.75
N ALA A 84 -18.36 -0.66 7.88
CA ALA A 84 -19.03 0.58 8.25
C ALA A 84 -18.02 1.72 8.48
N TYR A 85 -16.90 1.42 9.15
CA TYR A 85 -15.79 2.35 9.29
C TYR A 85 -15.23 2.78 7.93
N PHE A 86 -14.98 1.84 7.01
CA PHE A 86 -14.51 2.15 5.65
C PHE A 86 -15.46 3.08 4.91
N LEU A 87 -16.77 2.90 5.04
CA LEU A 87 -17.75 3.78 4.41
C LEU A 87 -17.69 5.19 5.00
N ALA A 88 -17.60 5.32 6.33
CA ALA A 88 -17.46 6.62 7.00
C ALA A 88 -16.14 7.31 6.63
N ASP A 89 -15.03 6.56 6.62
CA ASP A 89 -13.69 7.05 6.27
C ASP A 89 -13.62 7.46 4.79
N SER A 90 -14.34 6.75 3.91
CA SER A 90 -14.48 7.12 2.49
C SER A 90 -15.23 8.43 2.30
N VAL A 91 -16.24 8.72 3.14
CA VAL A 91 -16.89 10.04 3.13
C VAL A 91 -15.90 11.13 3.57
N GLY A 92 -15.08 10.86 4.60
CA GLY A 92 -14.02 11.76 5.03
C GLY A 92 -12.93 11.98 3.97
N ALA A 93 -12.63 10.96 3.15
CA ALA A 93 -11.68 11.06 2.05
C ALA A 93 -12.09 12.09 0.97
N PHE A 94 -13.39 12.31 0.75
CA PHE A 94 -13.86 13.40 -0.12
C PHE A 94 -13.50 14.80 0.43
N PHE A 95 -13.22 14.92 1.73
CA PHE A 95 -12.82 16.15 2.40
C PHE A 95 -11.33 16.17 2.75
N GLY A 96 -10.50 15.37 2.07
CA GLY A 96 -9.05 15.32 2.28
C GLY A 96 -8.58 14.28 3.31
N GLY A 97 -9.43 13.33 3.69
CA GLY A 97 -9.03 12.14 4.44
C GLY A 97 -8.06 11.24 3.66
N VAL A 98 -7.21 10.50 4.38
CA VAL A 98 -6.07 9.80 3.80
C VAL A 98 -6.31 8.28 3.77
N LEU A 99 -6.18 7.67 2.59
CA LEU A 99 -6.03 6.22 2.40
C LEU A 99 -7.12 5.30 3.03
N PRO A 100 -8.42 5.53 2.81
CA PRO A 100 -9.48 4.72 3.41
C PRO A 100 -9.40 3.23 3.04
N GLN A 101 -8.92 2.92 1.83
CA GLN A 101 -8.73 1.55 1.37
C GLN A 101 -7.63 0.81 2.14
N ALA A 102 -6.54 1.50 2.51
CA ALA A 102 -5.45 0.90 3.27
C ALA A 102 -5.88 0.64 4.72
N ASN A 103 -6.57 1.61 5.33
CA ASN A 103 -7.14 1.48 6.67
C ASN A 103 -8.12 0.31 6.77
N PHE A 104 -9.01 0.17 5.78
CA PHE A 104 -9.90 -0.98 5.70
C PHE A 104 -9.13 -2.30 5.61
N ALA A 105 -8.13 -2.39 4.74
CA ALA A 105 -7.35 -3.62 4.58
C ALA A 105 -6.57 -3.97 5.86
N ILE A 106 -5.98 -2.99 6.54
CA ILE A 106 -5.28 -3.15 7.83
C ILE A 106 -6.23 -3.72 8.89
N LEU A 107 -7.41 -3.11 9.05
CA LEU A 107 -8.40 -3.55 10.02
C LEU A 107 -8.98 -4.93 9.67
N LEU A 108 -9.19 -5.21 8.38
CA LEU A 108 -9.65 -6.52 7.92
C LEU A 108 -8.63 -7.61 8.23
N VAL A 109 -7.33 -7.36 8.01
CA VAL A 109 -6.27 -8.28 8.43
C VAL A 109 -6.28 -8.43 9.95
N ALA A 110 -6.42 -7.34 10.71
CA ALA A 110 -6.48 -7.40 12.16
C ALA A 110 -7.62 -8.30 12.67
N VAL A 111 -8.83 -8.18 12.11
CA VAL A 111 -9.97 -9.04 12.47
C VAL A 111 -9.75 -10.48 12.01
N THR A 112 -9.30 -10.69 10.78
CA THR A 112 -9.10 -12.04 10.23
C THR A 112 -7.90 -12.76 10.82
N SER A 113 -6.95 -12.05 11.43
CA SER A 113 -5.73 -12.60 12.04
C SER A 113 -6.03 -13.61 13.16
N PHE A 114 -7.13 -13.38 13.89
CA PHE A 114 -7.65 -14.28 14.90
C PHE A 114 -7.96 -15.68 14.34
N ASP A 115 -8.18 -15.82 13.02
CA ASP A 115 -8.43 -17.12 12.38
C ASP A 115 -7.37 -17.55 11.37
N LEU A 116 -6.13 -17.15 11.58
CA LEU A 116 -4.99 -17.67 10.82
C LEU A 116 -4.63 -19.11 11.20
N LYS A 117 -5.54 -20.07 11.06
CA LYS A 117 -5.28 -21.48 11.43
C LYS A 117 -4.58 -22.25 10.32
N THR A 118 -4.97 -22.00 9.08
CA THR A 118 -4.50 -22.77 7.91
C THR A 118 -3.42 -22.04 7.14
N ARG A 119 -2.57 -22.79 6.43
CA ARG A 119 -1.59 -22.24 5.50
C ARG A 119 -2.18 -21.30 4.47
N ARG A 120 -3.33 -21.67 3.91
CA ARG A 120 -4.05 -20.82 2.95
C ARG A 120 -4.41 -19.47 3.55
N ASN A 121 -4.86 -19.43 4.81
CA ASN A 121 -5.18 -18.17 5.48
C ASN A 121 -3.92 -17.31 5.68
N CYS A 122 -2.78 -17.92 6.01
CA CYS A 122 -1.49 -17.21 6.09
C CYS A 122 -1.07 -16.61 4.73
N TYR A 123 -1.19 -17.37 3.64
CA TYR A 123 -0.96 -16.83 2.29
C TYR A 123 -1.93 -15.69 1.96
N SER A 124 -3.22 -15.84 2.26
CA SER A 124 -4.20 -14.77 2.04
C SER A 124 -3.85 -13.51 2.83
N SER A 125 -3.38 -13.63 4.07
CA SER A 125 -2.93 -12.49 4.86
C SER A 125 -1.70 -11.81 4.25
N LEU A 126 -0.74 -12.59 3.72
CA LEU A 126 0.40 -12.02 2.99
C LEU A 126 -0.05 -11.28 1.72
N TRP A 127 -0.97 -11.85 0.94
CA TRP A 127 -1.52 -11.18 -0.24
C TRP A 127 -2.24 -9.87 0.10
N ILE A 128 -3.02 -9.85 1.18
CA ILE A 128 -3.65 -8.60 1.64
C ILE A 128 -2.58 -7.60 2.11
N SER A 129 -1.51 -8.04 2.77
CA SER A 129 -0.39 -7.16 3.11
C SER A 129 0.34 -6.60 1.90
N LEU A 130 0.43 -7.36 0.79
CA LEU A 130 0.96 -6.83 -0.47
C LEU A 130 0.06 -5.73 -1.02
N ALA A 131 -1.27 -5.91 -0.94
CA ALA A 131 -2.20 -4.87 -1.36
C ALA A 131 -2.07 -3.60 -0.51
N ILE A 132 -1.85 -3.72 0.81
CA ILE A 132 -1.55 -2.59 1.70
C ILE A 132 -0.24 -1.89 1.27
N LEU A 133 0.81 -2.67 1.00
CA LEU A 133 2.09 -2.13 0.54
C LEU A 133 1.94 -1.42 -0.81
N TYR A 134 1.18 -2.00 -1.75
CA TYR A 134 0.85 -1.36 -3.02
C TYR A 134 0.10 -0.03 -2.84
N LEU A 135 -0.88 0.02 -1.93
CA LEU A 135 -1.60 1.28 -1.64
C LEU A 135 -0.66 2.35 -1.06
N ALA A 136 0.33 1.97 -0.25
CA ALA A 136 1.37 2.89 0.19
C ALA A 136 2.28 3.34 -0.97
N ALA A 137 2.58 2.44 -1.92
CA ALA A 137 3.41 2.74 -3.09
C ALA A 137 2.82 3.85 -3.98
N VAL A 138 1.50 3.98 -4.03
CA VAL A 138 0.83 5.06 -4.79
C VAL A 138 1.32 6.45 -4.34
N TYR A 139 1.69 6.58 -3.07
CA TYR A 139 2.17 7.82 -2.45
C TYR A 139 3.69 7.92 -2.34
N ALA A 140 4.42 6.86 -2.71
CA ALA A 140 5.86 6.73 -2.52
C ALA A 140 6.59 6.54 -3.85
N TRP A 141 7.28 7.58 -4.30
CA TRP A 141 8.01 7.62 -5.58
C TRP A 141 9.53 7.73 -5.39
N ASP A 142 10.03 7.39 -4.22
CA ASP A 142 11.41 7.55 -3.79
C ASP A 142 12.13 6.21 -3.58
N TYR A 143 13.46 6.20 -3.72
CA TYR A 143 14.29 5.00 -3.57
C TYR A 143 14.14 4.28 -2.21
N PRO A 144 13.96 4.97 -1.07
CA PRO A 144 13.75 4.31 0.23
C PRO A 144 12.54 3.37 0.25
N PHE A 145 11.49 3.63 -0.54
CA PHE A 145 10.35 2.73 -0.63
C PHE A 145 10.73 1.33 -1.15
N GLY A 146 11.75 1.25 -2.02
CA GLY A 146 12.29 -0.02 -2.50
C GLY A 146 12.81 -0.94 -1.39
N ILE A 147 13.28 -0.37 -0.27
CA ILE A 147 13.72 -1.14 0.91
C ILE A 147 12.52 -1.84 1.55
N LEU A 148 11.37 -1.17 1.66
CA LEU A 148 10.15 -1.76 2.21
C LEU A 148 9.64 -2.90 1.33
N VAL A 149 9.70 -2.76 0.00
CA VAL A 149 9.38 -3.84 -0.94
C VAL A 149 10.34 -5.02 -0.79
N ALA A 150 11.64 -4.77 -0.63
CA ALA A 150 12.62 -5.81 -0.39
C ALA A 150 12.37 -6.55 0.93
N LEU A 151 12.12 -5.82 2.02
CA LEU A 151 11.80 -6.41 3.33
C LEU A 151 10.52 -7.25 3.28
N TRP A 152 9.48 -6.77 2.61
CA TRP A 152 8.26 -7.55 2.41
C TRP A 152 8.52 -8.81 1.59
N SER A 153 9.33 -8.71 0.53
CA SER A 153 9.70 -9.85 -0.32
C SER A 153 10.51 -10.90 0.46
N ILE A 154 11.39 -10.48 1.36
CA ILE A 154 12.11 -11.36 2.29
C ILE A 154 11.13 -12.09 3.21
N CYS A 155 10.09 -11.42 3.71
CA CYS A 155 9.05 -12.06 4.53
C CYS A 155 8.27 -13.12 3.73
N LEU A 156 7.91 -12.83 2.48
CA LEU A 156 7.26 -13.80 1.60
C LEU A 156 8.16 -15.01 1.34
N ALA A 157 9.44 -14.78 1.00
CA ALA A 157 10.41 -15.84 0.76
C ALA A 157 10.67 -16.68 2.02
N GLY A 158 10.79 -16.05 3.18
CA GLY A 158 10.95 -16.71 4.47
C GLY A 158 9.75 -17.58 4.83
N PHE A 159 8.53 -17.08 4.63
CA PHE A 159 7.31 -17.88 4.83
C PHE A 159 7.24 -19.06 3.84
N TRP A 160 7.54 -18.82 2.56
CA TRP A 160 7.56 -19.87 1.55
C TRP A 160 8.57 -20.97 1.90
N ALA A 161 9.81 -20.59 2.24
CA ALA A 161 10.86 -21.51 2.65
C ALA A 161 10.46 -22.30 3.91
N ALA A 162 9.97 -21.62 4.97
CA ALA A 162 9.49 -22.29 6.17
C ALA A 162 8.37 -23.29 5.87
N SER A 163 7.44 -22.92 4.99
CA SER A 163 6.31 -23.78 4.62
C SER A 163 6.74 -25.00 3.79
N HIS A 164 7.78 -24.86 2.97
CA HIS A 164 8.31 -25.91 2.11
C HIS A 164 9.23 -26.86 2.89
N LEU A 165 10.16 -26.32 3.67
CA LEU A 165 11.10 -27.08 4.51
C LEU A 165 10.38 -27.91 5.58
N GLN A 166 9.28 -27.39 6.14
CA GLN A 166 8.45 -28.17 7.06
C GLN A 166 7.82 -29.42 6.41
N ARG A 167 7.70 -29.49 5.08
CA ARG A 167 7.25 -30.72 4.40
C ARG A 167 8.34 -31.78 4.30
N MET A 168 9.59 -31.38 4.44
CA MET A 168 10.77 -32.23 4.34
C MET A 168 11.38 -32.56 5.71
N ASP A 169 10.73 -32.13 6.80
CA ASP A 169 11.23 -32.21 8.18
C ASP A 169 12.65 -31.64 8.36
N ALA A 170 13.00 -30.69 7.48
CA ALA A 170 14.32 -30.08 7.43
C ALA A 170 14.36 -28.80 8.28
N ARG A 171 15.50 -28.55 8.93
CA ARG A 171 15.77 -27.26 9.61
C ARG A 171 15.72 -26.11 8.61
N LEU A 172 15.39 -24.90 9.09
CA LEU A 172 15.36 -23.70 8.26
C LEU A 172 16.76 -23.43 7.68
N GLY A 173 17.00 -23.92 6.46
CA GLY A 173 18.23 -23.77 5.72
C GLY A 173 17.92 -23.12 4.39
N VAL A 174 18.49 -21.95 4.13
CA VAL A 174 18.28 -21.24 2.87
C VAL A 174 19.17 -21.90 1.82
N PRO A 175 18.62 -22.46 0.72
CA PRO A 175 19.43 -22.97 -0.37
C PRO A 175 19.99 -21.79 -1.17
N VAL A 176 21.10 -21.24 -0.69
CA VAL A 176 21.81 -20.09 -1.28
C VAL A 176 21.93 -20.15 -2.81
N PRO A 177 22.32 -21.28 -3.45
CA PRO A 177 22.42 -21.32 -4.91
C PRO A 177 21.07 -21.19 -5.62
N ALA A 178 20.00 -21.80 -5.07
CA ALA A 178 18.66 -21.68 -5.66
C ALA A 178 18.10 -20.27 -5.50
N VAL A 179 18.36 -19.63 -4.35
CA VAL A 179 17.99 -18.23 -4.11
C VAL A 179 18.76 -17.29 -5.04
N ALA A 180 20.06 -17.53 -5.23
CA ALA A 180 20.87 -16.73 -6.15
C ALA A 180 20.39 -16.85 -7.60
N VAL A 181 20.05 -18.06 -8.06
CA VAL A 181 19.48 -18.27 -9.40
C VAL A 181 18.11 -17.62 -9.53
N ALA A 182 17.24 -17.72 -8.52
CA ALA A 182 15.93 -17.09 -8.54
C ALA A 182 16.02 -15.55 -8.55
N LEU A 183 16.92 -14.97 -7.75
CA LEU A 183 17.18 -13.52 -7.75
C LEU A 183 17.78 -13.06 -9.07
N GLY A 184 18.76 -13.78 -9.61
CA GLY A 184 19.34 -13.48 -10.93
C GLY A 184 18.31 -13.57 -12.05
N GLY A 185 17.47 -14.59 -12.04
CA GLY A 185 16.37 -14.75 -12.98
C GLY A 185 15.32 -13.65 -12.86
N ALA A 186 14.93 -13.27 -11.64
CA ALA A 186 14.00 -12.18 -11.39
C ALA A 186 14.57 -10.83 -11.84
N LEU A 187 15.87 -10.58 -11.61
CA LEU A 187 16.55 -9.38 -12.07
C LEU A 187 16.56 -9.31 -13.60
N LEU A 188 16.96 -10.39 -14.27
CA LEU A 188 16.96 -10.47 -15.75
C LEU A 188 15.57 -10.28 -16.33
N LEU A 189 14.56 -10.89 -15.71
CA LEU A 189 13.16 -10.75 -16.14
C LEU A 189 12.63 -9.34 -15.88
N GLY A 190 13.03 -8.71 -14.77
CA GLY A 190 12.72 -7.31 -14.47
C GLY A 190 13.37 -6.34 -15.46
N VAL A 191 14.63 -6.57 -15.83
CA VAL A 191 15.34 -5.79 -16.86
C VAL A 191 14.70 -6.00 -18.23
N ALA A 192 14.40 -7.24 -18.61
CA ALA A 192 13.71 -7.53 -19.85
C ALA A 192 12.33 -6.86 -19.88
N ALA A 193 11.55 -6.96 -18.80
CA ALA A 193 10.27 -6.28 -18.66
C ALA A 193 10.44 -4.76 -18.76
N PHE A 194 11.44 -4.16 -18.11
CA PHE A 194 11.69 -2.72 -18.21
C PHE A 194 12.04 -2.25 -19.63
N VAL A 195 12.80 -3.05 -20.37
CA VAL A 195 13.22 -2.75 -21.75
C VAL A 195 12.09 -2.98 -22.75
N PHE A 196 11.29 -4.04 -22.56
CA PHE A 196 10.28 -4.48 -23.53
C PHE A 196 8.85 -4.05 -23.21
N ILE A 197 8.53 -3.72 -21.96
CA ILE A 197 7.26 -3.08 -21.63
C ILE A 197 7.35 -1.67 -22.23
N PRO A 198 6.45 -1.31 -23.17
CA PRO A 198 6.41 0.03 -23.72
C PRO A 198 6.30 1.00 -22.56
N GLN A 199 7.32 1.83 -22.35
CA GLN A 199 7.20 2.89 -21.38
C GLN A 199 6.12 3.83 -21.91
N PRO A 200 5.09 4.14 -21.12
CA PRO A 200 4.10 5.10 -21.55
C PRO A 200 4.83 6.40 -21.89
N SER A 201 4.89 6.74 -23.18
CA SER A 201 5.26 8.07 -23.68
C SER A 201 4.14 9.08 -23.39
N ILE A 202 3.37 8.83 -22.34
CA ILE A 202 2.23 9.62 -21.93
C ILE A 202 2.84 10.89 -21.35
N ASP A 203 2.71 11.99 -22.10
CA ASP A 203 2.68 13.33 -21.51
C ASP A 203 1.88 13.21 -20.22
N PRO A 204 2.48 13.44 -19.03
CA PRO A 204 1.78 13.19 -17.80
C PRO A 204 0.64 14.20 -17.73
N ASN A 205 -0.54 13.82 -18.20
CA ASN A 205 -1.77 14.49 -17.84
C ASN A 205 -1.87 14.21 -16.35
N GLY A 206 -1.56 15.25 -15.57
CA GLY A 206 -1.54 15.18 -14.12
C GLY A 206 -2.88 14.68 -13.57
N PRO A 207 -2.95 14.39 -12.26
CA PRO A 207 -4.22 14.01 -11.64
C PRO A 207 -5.30 15.01 -12.06
N VAL A 208 -6.50 14.51 -12.39
CA VAL A 208 -7.67 15.35 -12.62
C VAL A 208 -7.84 16.24 -11.40
N LEU A 209 -7.42 17.49 -11.52
CA LEU A 209 -7.65 18.54 -10.54
C LEU A 209 -9.13 18.87 -10.62
N VAL A 210 -9.95 18.17 -9.82
CA VAL A 210 -11.31 18.62 -9.53
C VAL A 210 -11.18 19.75 -8.52
N SER A 211 -10.98 20.97 -9.03
CA SER A 211 -11.16 22.18 -8.24
C SER A 211 -12.65 22.30 -7.90
N LEU A 212 -13.06 21.78 -6.76
CA LEU A 212 -14.39 22.09 -6.23
C LEU A 212 -14.42 23.58 -5.91
N PRO A 213 -15.34 24.35 -6.49
CA PRO A 213 -15.47 25.77 -6.16
C PRO A 213 -15.84 25.90 -4.68
N ASN A 214 -14.90 26.42 -3.90
CA ASN A 214 -15.13 26.70 -2.49
C ASN A 214 -15.93 28.00 -2.40
N TYR A 215 -17.25 27.91 -2.44
CA TYR A 215 -18.17 29.06 -2.30
C TYR A 215 -18.34 29.51 -0.84
N VAL A 216 -17.26 29.56 -0.06
CA VAL A 216 -17.23 30.33 1.19
C VAL A 216 -16.33 31.53 0.98
N GLY A 217 -16.95 32.70 1.02
CA GLY A 217 -16.39 34.00 0.65
C GLY A 217 -14.94 34.17 1.06
N PHE A 218 -14.09 34.18 0.05
CA PHE A 218 -12.68 34.50 0.13
C PHE A 218 -12.51 35.95 0.62
N LYS A 219 -12.03 36.12 1.85
CA LYS A 219 -11.68 37.43 2.42
C LYS A 219 -10.17 37.52 2.58
N GLY A 220 -9.54 38.20 1.63
CA GLY A 220 -8.19 38.74 1.77
C GLY A 220 -7.11 37.94 1.05
N GLU A 221 -6.78 38.42 -0.16
CA GLU A 221 -5.47 38.29 -0.84
C GLU A 221 -5.09 36.92 -1.44
N LEU A 222 -5.71 36.62 -2.59
CA LEU A 222 -5.07 35.87 -3.68
C LEU A 222 -5.10 36.79 -4.89
N GLU A 223 -4.08 37.64 -4.98
CA GLU A 223 -3.68 38.14 -6.29
C GLU A 223 -2.59 37.18 -6.74
N ASN A 224 -2.87 36.39 -7.78
CA ASN A 224 -1.83 35.61 -8.44
C ASN A 224 -0.88 36.64 -9.07
N PRO A 225 0.33 36.88 -8.53
CA PRO A 225 1.28 37.71 -9.21
C PRO A 225 1.94 36.80 -10.24
N ALA A 226 1.18 36.45 -11.28
CA ALA A 226 1.76 36.24 -12.59
C ALA A 226 2.32 37.61 -12.97
N LEU A 227 3.46 37.98 -12.38
CA LEU A 227 4.24 39.10 -12.85
C LEU A 227 4.44 38.82 -14.33
N PRO A 228 4.09 39.77 -15.21
CA PRO A 228 4.31 39.60 -16.62
C PRO A 228 5.81 39.40 -16.77
N LEU A 229 6.22 38.16 -16.99
CA LEU A 229 7.45 37.89 -17.73
C LEU A 229 7.27 38.75 -18.97
N VAL A 230 8.05 39.83 -19.07
CA VAL A 230 7.93 40.81 -20.15
C VAL A 230 8.26 40.08 -21.43
N GLN A 231 7.26 39.42 -21.97
CA GLN A 231 7.16 38.93 -23.31
C GLN A 231 6.73 40.19 -24.06
N LEU A 232 7.62 40.75 -24.88
CA LEU A 232 7.35 41.96 -25.67
C LEU A 232 6.18 41.79 -26.67
N THR A 233 5.46 40.66 -26.63
CA THR A 233 4.23 40.36 -27.38
C THR A 233 3.55 39.13 -26.77
N GLY A 234 2.95 39.24 -25.58
CA GLY A 234 2.23 38.13 -24.95
C GLY A 234 1.14 38.60 -24.00
N ASP A 235 -0.05 38.03 -24.12
CA ASP A 235 -1.27 38.37 -23.36
C ASP A 235 -1.02 38.39 -21.84
N PRO A 236 -1.33 39.50 -21.13
CA PRO A 236 -1.14 39.65 -19.68
C PRO A 236 -1.99 38.69 -18.83
N SER A 237 -2.88 37.89 -19.43
CA SER A 237 -3.65 36.85 -18.75
C SER A 237 -2.85 35.60 -18.38
N GLY A 238 -1.63 35.42 -18.91
CA GLY A 238 -0.81 34.22 -18.69
C GLY A 238 -1.30 32.96 -19.44
N ALA A 239 -2.25 33.12 -20.37
CA ALA A 239 -2.84 32.03 -21.16
C ALA A 239 -2.09 31.77 -22.48
N THR A 240 -0.76 31.73 -22.47
CA THR A 240 0.05 31.42 -23.67
C THR A 240 0.59 29.99 -23.61
N GLY A 241 0.18 29.15 -24.58
CA GLY A 241 0.58 27.75 -24.71
C GLY A 241 1.99 27.53 -25.29
N SER A 242 2.90 28.50 -25.15
CA SER A 242 4.27 28.38 -25.67
C SER A 242 5.26 29.08 -24.74
N LEU A 243 6.25 28.33 -24.23
CA LEU A 243 7.31 28.85 -23.37
C LEU A 243 8.62 29.03 -24.16
N ASP A 244 9.19 30.23 -24.15
CA ASP A 244 10.50 30.48 -24.77
C ASP A 244 11.63 29.95 -23.90
N LEU A 245 12.30 28.90 -24.36
CA LEU A 245 13.42 28.24 -23.68
C LEU A 245 14.69 29.12 -23.61
N HIS A 246 14.76 30.23 -24.37
CA HIS A 246 15.86 31.19 -24.25
C HIS A 246 15.70 32.11 -23.04
N PHE A 247 14.50 32.25 -22.49
CA PHE A 247 14.25 33.09 -21.34
C PHE A 247 14.49 32.30 -20.04
N ARG A 248 15.71 32.38 -19.51
CA ARG A 248 16.04 31.86 -18.18
C ARG A 248 15.52 32.83 -17.12
N GLY A 249 14.21 32.82 -16.89
CA GLY A 249 13.59 33.54 -15.78
C GLY A 249 14.17 33.10 -14.43
N ARG A 250 14.15 34.00 -13.44
CA ARG A 250 14.55 33.70 -12.07
C ARG A 250 13.28 33.50 -11.22
N LEU A 251 13.18 32.37 -10.53
CA LEU A 251 12.14 32.14 -9.53
C LEU A 251 12.33 33.16 -8.39
N GLY A 252 11.25 33.84 -8.01
CA GLY A 252 11.25 34.72 -6.83
C GLY A 252 11.09 33.90 -5.55
N ASP A 253 11.61 34.42 -4.44
CA ASP A 253 11.50 33.79 -3.11
C ASP A 253 10.13 34.02 -2.44
N ALA A 254 9.13 34.44 -3.21
CA ALA A 254 7.79 34.68 -2.70
C ALA A 254 7.09 33.34 -2.40
N PRO A 255 6.45 33.20 -1.24
CA PRO A 255 5.69 31.99 -0.94
C PRO A 255 4.49 31.86 -1.89
N VAL A 256 4.52 30.83 -2.76
CA VAL A 256 3.46 30.56 -3.76
C VAL A 256 2.37 29.64 -3.20
N MET A 257 2.73 28.73 -2.29
CA MET A 257 1.79 27.74 -1.75
C MET A 257 2.28 27.23 -0.39
N TYR A 258 1.36 27.06 0.56
CA TYR A 258 1.60 26.34 1.81
C TYR A 258 1.07 24.92 1.67
N VAL A 259 1.90 23.92 1.93
CA VAL A 259 1.51 22.51 1.87
C VAL A 259 1.88 21.79 3.15
N ARG A 260 0.96 20.96 3.62
CA ARG A 260 1.22 19.96 4.64
C ARG A 260 1.32 18.58 3.97
N THR A 261 2.54 18.10 3.73
CA THR A 261 2.81 16.74 3.24
C THR A 261 4.02 16.15 3.95
N GLY A 262 4.01 14.85 4.21
CA GLY A 262 5.16 14.10 4.75
C GLY A 262 5.99 13.37 3.69
N ALA A 263 5.52 13.34 2.43
CA ALA A 263 6.20 12.69 1.32
C ALA A 263 6.78 13.74 0.35
N PRO A 264 7.97 13.48 -0.26
CA PRO A 264 8.51 14.34 -1.30
C PRO A 264 7.53 14.36 -2.49
N ALA A 265 6.97 15.53 -2.75
CA ALA A 265 5.99 15.74 -3.80
C ALA A 265 6.55 16.67 -4.87
N TYR A 266 6.40 16.27 -6.13
CA TYR A 266 6.67 17.14 -7.26
C TYR A 266 5.45 18.03 -7.50
N TRP A 267 5.57 19.33 -7.20
CA TRP A 267 4.50 20.31 -7.38
C TRP A 267 4.55 20.86 -8.80
N ARG A 268 3.84 20.18 -9.71
CA ARG A 268 3.79 20.59 -11.12
C ARG A 268 2.84 21.76 -11.29
N GLY A 269 3.39 22.95 -11.56
CA GLY A 269 2.60 24.18 -11.78
C GLY A 269 1.97 24.27 -13.17
N LEU A 270 2.72 23.93 -14.22
CA LEU A 270 2.27 23.98 -15.63
C LEU A 270 2.87 22.81 -16.42
N VAL A 271 2.19 22.44 -17.52
CA VAL A 271 2.64 21.48 -18.53
C VAL A 271 2.70 22.23 -19.86
N PHE A 272 3.81 22.12 -20.59
CA PHE A 272 3.99 22.67 -21.93
C PHE A 272 4.10 21.53 -22.93
#